data_AF-A0A2G9P3D1-F1
#
_entry.id   AF-A0A2G9P3D1-F1
#
_cell.length_a   1.000
_cell.length_b   1.000
_cell.length_c   1.000
_cell.angle_alpha   90.00
_cell.angle_beta   90.00
_cell.angle_gamma   90.00
#
_symmetry.space_group_name_H-M   'P 1'
#
loop_
_entity.id
_entity.type
_entity.pdbx_description
1 polymer ?
#
loop_
_entity_poly.entity_id
_entity_poly.type
_entity_poly.pdbx_seq_one_letter_code
_entity_poly.pdbx_strand_id
1 'polypeptide(L)'
;GVFVNGKSSYTNAKAGIINVNVKSSGREGRKTKLGFHFKDDRFRIESTCGAFLDNANLPAQEFDLMDINLKLHAENAQQRDVISFTVTVSEMDNDIEFDRRGVTTIIHIV
;
A
#
# COMPACT_ATOMS: atom_id res chain seq x y z
N GLY A 1 -9.08 0.09 0.01
CA GLY A 1 -8.59 0.76 -1.20
C GLY A 1 -7.22 1.35 -0.95
N VAL A 2 -6.41 1.42 -2.01
CA VAL A 2 -5.10 2.08 -2.01
C VAL A 2 -5.19 3.25 -2.98
N PHE A 3 -4.77 4.42 -2.53
CA PHE A 3 -4.96 5.67 -3.24
C PHE A 3 -3.66 6.46 -3.32
N VAL A 4 -3.38 7.00 -4.50
CA VAL A 4 -2.28 7.93 -4.75
C VAL A 4 -2.86 9.11 -5.51
N ASN A 5 -2.68 10.33 -4.99
CA ASN A 5 -3.34 11.53 -5.49
C ASN A 5 -4.88 11.37 -5.59
N GLY A 6 -5.49 10.64 -4.65
CA GLY A 6 -6.92 10.35 -4.62
C GLY A 6 -7.42 9.32 -5.65
N LYS A 7 -6.54 8.76 -6.48
CA LYS A 7 -6.86 7.74 -7.49
C LYS A 7 -6.38 6.36 -7.06
N SER A 8 -7.17 5.33 -7.33
CA SER A 8 -6.81 3.93 -7.08
C SER A 8 -6.41 3.21 -8.36
N SER A 9 -5.70 2.09 -8.23
CA SER A 9 -5.30 1.17 -9.30
C SER A 9 -4.32 1.73 -10.33
N TYR A 10 -4.54 2.91 -10.88
CA TYR A 10 -3.64 3.58 -11.82
C TYR A 10 -3.64 5.09 -11.60
N THR A 11 -2.46 5.71 -11.59
CA THR A 11 -2.32 7.17 -11.51
C THR A 11 -1.02 7.67 -12.11
N ASN A 12 -0.89 8.99 -12.18
CA ASN A 12 0.35 9.68 -12.50
C ASN A 12 0.88 10.41 -11.26
N ALA A 13 2.19 10.45 -11.12
CA ALA A 13 2.88 11.24 -10.10
C ALA A 13 4.20 11.77 -10.64
N LYS A 14 4.73 12.82 -10.00
CA LYS A 14 6.11 13.27 -10.24
C LYS A 14 7.07 12.39 -9.43
N ALA A 15 8.32 12.34 -9.85
CA ALA A 15 9.41 11.78 -9.05
C ALA A 15 9.50 12.49 -7.68
N GLY A 16 9.97 11.76 -6.66
CA GLY A 16 10.04 12.24 -5.28
C GLY A 16 9.39 11.28 -4.28
N ILE A 17 9.04 11.80 -3.11
CA ILE A 17 8.26 11.06 -2.11
C ILE A 17 6.77 11.16 -2.48
N ILE A 18 6.17 10.02 -2.78
CA ILE A 18 4.77 9.89 -3.17
C ILE A 18 3.98 9.38 -1.97
N ASN A 19 2.96 10.14 -1.55
CA ASN A 19 2.06 9.75 -0.48
C ASN A 19 1.06 8.70 -0.99
N VAL A 20 1.05 7.55 -0.32
CA VAL A 20 0.13 6.45 -0.59
C VAL A 20 -0.82 6.32 0.59
N ASN A 21 -2.12 6.41 0.33
CA ASN A 21 -3.13 6.32 1.36
C ASN A 21 -3.86 4.97 1.28
N VAL A 22 -3.86 4.24 2.37
CA VAL A 22 -4.46 2.90 2.48
C VAL A 22 -5.66 3.02 3.40
N LYS A 23 -6.86 2.81 2.84
CA LYS A 23 -8.11 2.81 3.61
C LYS A 23 -8.76 1.45 3.60
N SER A 24 -9.28 0.99 4.73
CA SER A 24 -10.06 -0.26 4.77
C SER A 24 -11.05 -0.27 5.92
N SER A 25 -12.12 -1.03 5.72
CA SER A 25 -13.01 -1.50 6.77
C SER A 25 -13.22 -3.00 6.56
N GLY A 26 -13.36 -3.74 7.65
CA GLY A 26 -13.69 -5.17 7.58
C GLY A 26 -15.19 -5.38 7.33
N ARG A 27 -15.54 -6.59 6.90
CA ARG A 27 -16.94 -6.98 6.73
C ARG A 27 -17.52 -7.40 8.08
N GLU A 28 -18.81 -7.16 8.28
CA GLU A 28 -19.54 -7.65 9.47
C GLU A 28 -18.92 -7.19 10.81
N GLY A 29 -18.35 -5.99 10.83
CA GLY A 29 -17.72 -5.43 12.03
C GLY A 29 -16.32 -5.96 12.35
N ARG A 30 -15.75 -6.82 11.50
CA ARG A 30 -14.36 -7.28 11.64
C ARG A 30 -13.38 -6.12 11.51
N LYS A 31 -12.26 -6.22 12.23
CA LYS A 31 -11.19 -5.23 12.17
C LYS A 31 -10.28 -5.50 10.98
N THR A 32 -9.45 -4.53 10.63
CA THR A 32 -8.47 -4.65 9.57
C THR A 32 -7.09 -4.23 10.03
N LYS A 33 -6.05 -4.83 9.46
CA LYS A 33 -4.66 -4.40 9.66
C LYS A 33 -3.85 -4.51 8.37
N LEU A 34 -2.69 -3.85 8.34
CA LEU A 34 -1.73 -4.07 7.27
C LEU A 34 -1.24 -5.52 7.30
N GLY A 35 -1.47 -6.22 6.19
CA GLY A 35 -1.01 -7.58 5.99
C GLY A 35 0.42 -7.65 5.45
N PHE A 36 0.88 -8.88 5.26
CA PHE A 36 2.12 -9.17 4.57
C PHE A 36 1.81 -9.64 3.15
N HIS A 37 2.66 -9.26 2.18
CA HIS A 37 2.59 -9.79 0.83
C HIS A 37 3.08 -11.24 0.80
N PHE A 38 4.26 -11.51 1.35
CA PHE A 38 4.85 -12.84 1.40
C PHE A 38 5.81 -12.97 2.58
N LYS A 39 5.58 -13.94 3.49
CA LYS A 39 6.38 -14.12 4.72
C LYS A 39 6.55 -12.78 5.46
N ASP A 40 7.79 -12.29 5.57
CA ASP A 40 8.15 -11.05 6.25
C ASP A 40 8.11 -9.81 5.33
N ASP A 41 7.83 -9.99 4.03
CA ASP A 41 7.72 -8.91 3.06
C ASP A 41 6.35 -8.24 3.15
N ARG A 42 6.35 -6.96 3.52
CA ARG A 42 5.14 -6.13 3.66
C ARG A 42 4.48 -5.83 2.31
N PHE A 43 5.29 -5.50 1.32
CA PHE A 43 4.82 -4.99 0.04
C PHE A 43 5.51 -5.72 -1.10
N ARG A 44 4.81 -5.91 -2.20
CA ARG A 44 5.43 -6.24 -3.48
C ARG A 44 5.62 -4.97 -4.28
N ILE A 45 6.81 -4.74 -4.81
CA ILE A 45 7.12 -3.60 -5.66
C ILE A 45 7.88 -4.13 -6.89
N GLU A 46 7.38 -3.78 -8.07
CA GLU A 46 8.02 -4.01 -9.36
C GLU A 46 8.17 -2.63 -10.01
N SER A 47 9.38 -2.24 -10.40
CA SER A 47 9.64 -0.87 -10.82
C SER A 47 10.75 -0.81 -11.87
N THR A 48 10.65 0.14 -12.79
CA THR A 48 11.74 0.46 -13.74
C THR A 48 12.79 1.41 -13.13
N CYS A 49 12.52 1.95 -11.94
CA CYS A 49 13.44 2.77 -11.16
C CYS A 49 13.63 2.25 -9.72
N GLY A 50 14.58 2.82 -8.98
CA GLY A 50 14.85 2.48 -7.58
C GLY A 50 13.78 2.99 -6.61
N ALA A 51 12.57 2.42 -6.69
CA ALA A 51 11.43 2.79 -5.85
C ALA A 51 11.22 1.80 -4.69
N PHE A 52 10.89 2.31 -3.51
CA PHE A 52 10.59 1.49 -2.33
C PHE A 52 9.59 2.15 -1.39
N LEU A 53 8.85 1.35 -0.61
CA LEU A 53 7.96 1.85 0.45
C LEU A 53 8.70 1.84 1.79
N ASP A 54 8.65 2.94 2.53
CA ASP A 54 9.16 2.98 3.91
C ASP A 54 8.37 2.01 4.79
N ASN A 55 9.10 1.12 5.48
CA ASN A 55 8.55 0.08 6.34
C ASN A 55 9.03 0.17 7.81
N ALA A 56 9.81 1.19 8.18
CA ALA A 56 10.46 1.24 9.50
C ALA A 56 9.48 1.35 10.67
N ASN A 57 8.33 2.02 10.47
CA ASN A 57 7.37 2.34 11.53
C ASN A 57 5.92 2.06 11.12
N LEU A 58 5.67 0.90 10.52
CA LEU A 58 4.31 0.52 10.13
C LEU A 58 3.46 0.12 11.35
N PRO A 59 2.21 0.57 11.45
CA PRO A 59 1.33 0.16 12.55
C PRO A 59 1.05 -1.34 12.47
N ALA A 60 1.17 -2.02 13.61
CA ALA A 60 0.85 -3.45 13.75
C ALA A 60 -0.55 -3.71 14.35
N GLN A 61 -1.22 -2.65 14.82
CA GLN A 61 -2.53 -2.73 15.45
C GLN A 61 -3.67 -2.99 14.45
N GLU A 62 -4.80 -3.42 14.99
CA GLU A 62 -6.05 -3.59 14.25
C GLU A 62 -6.92 -2.33 14.32
N PHE A 63 -7.66 -2.05 13.26
CA PHE A 63 -8.47 -0.86 13.08
C PHE A 63 -9.90 -1.23 12.68
N ASP A 64 -10.90 -0.61 13.32
CA ASP A 64 -12.29 -0.69 12.84
C ASP A 64 -12.44 0.03 11.49
N LEU A 65 -11.83 1.22 11.39
CA LEU A 65 -11.67 2.01 10.17
C LEU A 65 -10.20 2.34 9.99
N MET A 66 -9.54 1.64 9.08
CA MET A 66 -8.13 1.84 8.78
C MET A 66 -7.95 3.02 7.81
N ASP A 67 -7.06 3.96 8.17
CA ASP A 67 -6.62 5.06 7.31
C ASP A 67 -5.13 5.30 7.58
N ILE A 68 -4.26 4.74 6.72
CA ILE A 68 -2.80 4.76 6.90
C ILE A 68 -2.16 5.52 5.75
N ASN A 69 -1.16 6.33 6.06
CA ASN A 69 -0.32 6.99 5.07
C ASN A 69 1.04 6.29 5.00
N LEU A 70 1.37 5.76 3.83
CA LEU A 70 2.67 5.19 3.50
C LEU A 70 3.43 6.16 2.59
N LYS A 71 4.77 6.10 2.67
CA LYS A 71 5.67 6.89 1.82
C LYS A 71 6.34 5.98 0.81
N LEU A 72 6.03 6.21 -0.47
CA LEU A 72 6.74 5.58 -1.58
C LEU A 72 7.85 6.53 -2.03
N HIS A 73 9.09 6.08 -1.86
CA HIS A 73 10.30 6.76 -2.31
C HIS A 73 10.53 6.45 -3.78
N ALA A 74 10.60 7.48 -4.62
CA ALA A 74 10.84 7.42 -6.06
C ALA A 74 11.66 8.63 -6.53
N GLU A 75 12.59 9.10 -5.70
CA GLU A 75 13.38 10.32 -5.91
C GLU A 75 14.28 10.23 -7.15
N ASN A 76 14.76 9.03 -7.48
CA ASN A 76 15.63 8.79 -8.64
C ASN A 76 14.85 8.43 -9.91
N ALA A 77 13.52 8.51 -9.88
CA ALA A 77 12.69 8.19 -11.03
C ALA A 77 12.80 9.25 -12.13
N GLN A 78 12.74 8.82 -13.37
CA GLN A 78 12.70 9.63 -14.57
C GLN A 78 11.32 9.57 -15.22
N GLN A 79 11.04 10.52 -16.10
CA GLN A 79 9.81 10.52 -16.88
C GLN A 79 9.66 9.20 -17.64
N ARG A 80 8.44 8.64 -17.63
CA ARG A 80 8.06 7.31 -18.19
C ARG A 80 8.44 6.10 -17.36
N ASP A 81 9.07 6.30 -16.19
CA ASP A 81 9.19 5.19 -15.25
C ASP A 81 7.82 4.71 -14.79
N VAL A 82 7.75 3.40 -14.53
CA VAL A 82 6.54 2.73 -14.03
C VAL A 82 6.87 2.06 -12.71
N ILE A 83 6.01 2.29 -11.72
CA ILE A 83 6.06 1.64 -10.42
C ILE A 83 4.75 0.89 -10.22
N SER A 84 4.81 -0.43 -10.03
CA SER A 84 3.68 -1.27 -9.66
C SER A 84 3.92 -1.79 -8.24
N PHE A 85 3.06 -1.40 -7.30
CA PHE A 85 3.18 -1.86 -5.93
C PHE A 85 1.86 -2.47 -5.43
N THR A 86 1.96 -3.41 -4.49
CA THR A 86 0.81 -4.08 -3.88
C THR A 86 0.84 -3.91 -2.38
N VAL A 87 -0.26 -3.40 -1.83
CA VAL A 87 -0.50 -3.34 -0.38
C VAL A 87 -1.53 -4.40 -0.02
N THR A 88 -1.21 -5.20 0.98
CA THR A 88 -2.12 -6.22 1.52
C THR A 88 -2.82 -5.71 2.77
N VAL A 89 -4.13 -5.96 2.86
CA VAL A 89 -4.92 -5.75 4.08
C VAL A 89 -5.49 -7.09 4.52
N SER A 90 -5.35 -7.39 5.80
CA SER A 90 -5.95 -8.57 6.43
C SER A 90 -7.20 -8.15 7.22
N GLU A 91 -8.29 -8.90 7.08
CA GLU A 91 -9.43 -8.84 7.99
C GLU A 91 -9.20 -9.78 9.16
N MET A 92 -9.43 -9.25 10.37
CA MET A 92 -9.13 -9.92 11.62
C MET A 92 -10.39 -10.02 12.48
N ASP A 93 -10.55 -11.15 13.15
CA ASP A 93 -11.53 -11.36 14.20
C ASP A 93 -10.86 -12.10 15.36
N ASN A 94 -10.78 -11.47 16.54
CA ASN A 94 -10.09 -12.00 17.73
C ASN A 94 -8.71 -12.60 17.43
N ASP A 95 -7.84 -11.81 16.77
CA ASP A 95 -6.48 -12.19 16.34
C ASP A 95 -6.38 -13.29 15.27
N ILE A 96 -7.52 -13.79 14.76
CA ILE A 96 -7.56 -14.76 13.66
C ILE A 96 -7.74 -14.02 12.32
N GLU A 97 -6.86 -14.29 11.36
CA GLU A 97 -7.00 -13.77 9.99
C GLU A 97 -8.11 -14.54 9.26
N PHE A 98 -9.16 -13.83 8.85
CA PHE A 98 -10.31 -14.40 8.17
C PHE A 98 -10.21 -14.27 6.64
N ASP A 99 -9.75 -13.09 6.18
CA ASP A 99 -9.58 -12.79 4.75
C ASP A 99 -8.35 -11.92 4.56
N ARG A 100 -7.76 -12.00 3.36
CA ARG A 100 -6.59 -11.23 2.96
C ARG A 100 -6.76 -10.72 1.54
N ARG A 101 -6.64 -9.40 1.38
CA ARG A 101 -6.86 -8.73 0.09
C ARG A 101 -5.67 -7.86 -0.28
N GLY A 102 -5.01 -8.21 -1.37
CA GLY A 102 -3.96 -7.40 -2.00
C GLY A 102 -4.56 -6.43 -3.01
N VAL A 103 -4.13 -5.16 -2.97
CA VAL A 103 -4.51 -4.14 -3.95
C VAL A 103 -3.26 -3.62 -4.63
N THR A 104 -3.14 -3.92 -5.91
CA THR A 104 -2.07 -3.40 -6.76
C THR A 104 -2.44 -2.02 -7.29
N THR A 105 -1.46 -1.11 -7.24
CA THR A 105 -1.55 0.24 -7.81
C THR A 105 -0.34 0.47 -8.70
N ILE A 106 -0.59 1.01 -9.89
CA ILE A 106 0.42 1.38 -10.87
C ILE A 106 0.55 2.91 -10.89
N ILE A 107 1.77 3.40 -10.81
CA ILE A 107 2.10 4.82 -10.96
C ILE A 107 2.97 4.96 -12.19
N HIS A 108 2.57 5.85 -13.09
CA HIS A 108 3.40 6.30 -14.21
C HIS A 108 4.01 7.66 -13.87
N ILE A 109 5.33 7.77 -13.98
CA ILE A 109 6.08 8.98 -13.63
C ILE A 109 6.01 9.97 -14.79
N VAL A 110 5.54 11.19 -14.51
CA VAL A 110 5.29 12.26 -15.49
C VAL A 110 6.15 13.50 -15.30
#